data_AF-A0A433VM91-F1
#
_entry.id   AF-A0A433VM91-F1
#
_cell.length_a   1.000
_cell.length_b   1.000
_cell.length_c   1.000
_cell.angle_alpha   90.00
_cell.angle_beta   90.00
_cell.angle_gamma   90.00
#
_symmetry.space_group_name_H-M   'P 1'
#
loop_
_entity.id
_entity.type
_entity.pdbx_description
1 polymer ?
#
loop_
_entity_poly.entity_id
_entity_poly.type
_entity_poly.pdbx_seq_one_letter_code
_entity_poly.pdbx_strand_id
1 'polypeptide(L)'
;MPVGLPEFVFNPEPRCPVILLLDTSGSMSGQPIKELNDGIMAFKQSIQQDGLASLRVEVAIVTFGESVSVAQNLRHYRPVRSFRLESLRCYSYGRSY
;
A
#
# COMPACT_ATOMS: atom_id res chain seq x y z
N MET A 1 -34.52 25.13 -0.91
CA MET A 1 -33.97 23.77 -1.01
C MET A 1 -32.63 23.76 -0.30
N PRO A 2 -32.35 22.84 0.64
CA PRO A 2 -31.01 22.76 1.21
C PRO A 2 -30.11 22.09 0.16
N VAL A 3 -29.05 22.78 -0.22
CA VAL A 3 -28.04 22.26 -1.14
C VAL A 3 -27.28 21.17 -0.39
N GLY A 4 -27.37 19.93 -0.87
CA GLY A 4 -26.70 18.76 -0.29
C GLY A 4 -25.19 18.92 -0.24
N LEU A 5 -24.59 18.22 0.72
CA LEU A 5 -23.18 18.26 1.13
C LEU A 5 -22.15 18.13 -0.01
N PRO A 6 -20.90 18.56 0.20
CA PRO A 6 -19.83 18.48 -0.80
C PRO A 6 -19.30 17.04 -0.91
N GLU A 7 -20.08 16.12 -1.47
CA GLU A 7 -19.75 14.69 -1.48
C GLU A 7 -18.83 14.26 -2.63
N PHE A 8 -18.46 15.19 -3.51
CA PHE A 8 -17.45 14.99 -4.54
C PHE A 8 -16.39 16.07 -4.40
N VAL A 9 -15.44 15.86 -3.48
CA VAL A 9 -14.14 16.51 -3.60
C VAL A 9 -13.50 15.91 -4.84
N PHE A 10 -13.81 16.50 -6.00
CA PHE A 10 -12.96 16.42 -7.18
C PHE A 10 -11.57 16.76 -6.66
N ASN A 11 -10.66 15.79 -6.68
CA ASN A 11 -9.25 16.08 -6.49
C ASN A 11 -8.76 16.51 -7.89
N PRO A 12 -8.66 17.82 -8.19
CA PRO A 12 -8.21 18.29 -9.50
C PRO A 12 -6.74 17.97 -9.76
N GLU A 13 -6.03 17.52 -8.71
CA GLU A 13 -4.62 17.18 -8.77
C GLU A 13 -4.39 15.88 -9.57
N PRO A 14 -3.42 15.87 -10.53
CA PRO A 14 -3.09 14.68 -11.30
C PRO A 14 -2.64 13.56 -10.36
N ARG A 15 -3.35 12.43 -10.43
CA ARG A 15 -3.06 11.25 -9.62
C ARG A 15 -1.77 10.60 -10.06
N CYS A 16 -1.00 10.12 -9.10
CA CYS A 16 0.25 9.42 -9.31
C CYS A 16 0.09 7.97 -8.79
N PRO A 17 -0.23 7.00 -9.66
CA PRO A 17 -0.30 5.61 -9.25
C PRO A 17 1.11 5.07 -8.99
N VAL A 18 1.30 4.44 -7.83
CA VAL A 18 2.53 3.77 -7.44
C VAL A 18 2.20 2.30 -7.15
N ILE A 19 2.86 1.40 -7.86
CA ILE A 19 2.68 -0.04 -7.68
C ILE A 19 3.94 -0.60 -7.02
N LEU A 20 3.77 -1.15 -5.82
CA LEU A 20 4.84 -1.85 -5.11
C LEU A 20 4.73 -3.35 -5.42
N LEU A 21 5.74 -3.89 -6.07
CA LEU A 21 5.91 -5.32 -6.32
C LEU A 21 6.89 -5.86 -5.27
N LEU A 22 6.40 -6.69 -4.35
CA LEU A 22 7.13 -7.07 -3.15
C LEU A 22 7.38 -8.58 -3.10
N ASP A 23 8.62 -8.97 -2.88
CA ASP A 23 8.99 -10.37 -2.66
C ASP A 23 8.60 -10.80 -1.23
N THR A 24 7.91 -11.93 -1.12
CA THR A 24 7.46 -12.59 0.10
C THR A 24 7.80 -14.09 0.10
N SER A 25 8.71 -14.50 -0.79
CA SER A 25 9.23 -15.86 -0.90
C SER A 25 9.97 -16.31 0.37
N GLY A 26 10.23 -17.62 0.50
CA GLY A 26 10.83 -18.19 1.72
C GLY A 26 12.17 -17.57 2.15
N SER A 27 12.96 -17.04 1.21
CA SER A 27 14.21 -16.33 1.50
C SER A 27 14.01 -15.00 2.25
N MET A 28 12.79 -14.44 2.20
CA MET A 28 12.43 -13.23 2.92
C MET A 28 12.14 -13.48 4.41
N SER A 29 12.14 -14.72 4.86
CA SER A 29 11.84 -15.07 6.25
C SER A 29 12.82 -14.47 7.26
N GLY A 30 12.30 -14.07 8.43
CA GLY A 30 13.11 -13.47 9.50
C GLY A 30 13.36 -11.98 9.32
N GLN A 31 14.62 -11.57 9.22
CA GLN A 31 15.02 -10.17 9.16
C GLN A 31 14.59 -9.44 7.87
N PRO A 32 14.70 -10.03 6.66
CA PRO A 32 14.39 -9.31 5.42
C PRO A 32 12.93 -8.83 5.34
N ILE A 33 11.94 -9.67 5.70
CA ILE A 33 10.53 -9.26 5.71
C ILE A 33 10.26 -8.17 6.77
N LYS A 34 11.01 -8.16 7.88
CA LYS A 34 10.88 -7.12 8.90
C LYS A 34 11.38 -5.79 8.36
N GLU A 35 12.56 -5.76 7.76
CA GLU A 35 13.12 -4.55 7.14
C GLU A 35 12.25 -4.05 5.99
N LEU A 36 11.65 -4.97 5.20
CA LEU A 36 10.69 -4.62 4.17
C LEU A 36 9.46 -3.91 4.77
N ASN A 37 8.87 -4.46 5.84
CA ASN A 37 7.74 -3.84 6.53
C ASN A 37 8.10 -2.45 7.07
N ASP A 38 9.27 -2.32 7.69
CA ASP A 38 9.78 -1.04 8.21
C ASP A 38 9.97 -0.02 7.07
N GLY A 39 10.50 -0.44 5.92
CA GLY A 39 10.66 0.39 4.73
C GLY A 39 9.35 0.88 4.15
N ILE A 40 8.32 0.02 4.10
CA ILE A 40 6.99 0.41 3.63
C ILE A 40 6.33 1.41 4.61
N MET A 41 6.53 1.22 5.92
CA MET A 41 6.07 2.19 6.92
C MET A 41 6.75 3.55 6.75
N ALA A 42 8.07 3.58 6.50
CA ALA A 42 8.80 4.80 6.23
C ALA A 42 8.32 5.48 4.94
N PHE A 43 8.09 4.72 3.86
CA PHE A 43 7.51 5.22 2.61
C PHE A 43 6.11 5.82 2.81
N LYS A 44 5.26 5.19 3.61
CA LYS A 44 3.95 5.74 3.97
C LYS A 44 4.10 7.08 4.70
N GLN A 45 5.01 7.16 5.67
CA GLN A 45 5.25 8.38 6.44
C GLN A 45 5.77 9.51 5.55
N SER A 46 6.71 9.23 4.63
CA SER A 46 7.25 10.25 3.73
C SER A 46 6.19 10.83 2.80
N ILE A 47 5.31 10.00 2.23
CA ILE A 47 4.18 10.49 1.43
C ILE A 47 3.21 11.32 2.27
N GLN A 48 2.95 10.92 3.51
CA GLN A 48 2.02 11.64 4.38
C GLN A 48 2.55 13.00 4.85
N GLN A 49 3.87 13.15 4.96
CA GLN A 49 4.54 14.40 5.32
C GLN A 49 4.62 15.38 4.14
N ASP A 50 4.54 14.88 2.90
CA ASP A 50 4.49 15.71 1.69
C ASP A 50 3.04 16.13 1.38
N GLY A 51 2.80 17.44 1.42
CA GLY A 51 1.48 18.03 1.19
C GLY A 51 0.88 17.74 -0.19
N LEU A 52 1.70 17.62 -1.24
CA LEU A 52 1.23 17.31 -2.59
C LEU A 52 1.16 15.81 -2.83
N ALA A 53 2.16 15.04 -2.39
CA ALA A 53 2.15 13.59 -2.56
C ALA A 53 1.00 12.93 -1.79
N SER A 54 0.66 13.44 -0.60
CA SER A 54 -0.47 12.93 0.19
C SER A 54 -1.84 13.09 -0.50
N LEU A 55 -1.96 14.04 -1.43
CA LEU A 55 -3.16 14.31 -2.24
C LEU A 55 -3.14 13.57 -3.59
N ARG A 56 -1.95 13.28 -4.14
CA ARG A 56 -1.80 12.72 -5.49
C ARG A 56 -1.55 11.22 -5.52
N VAL A 57 -0.80 10.68 -4.56
CA VAL A 57 -0.29 9.32 -4.65
C VAL A 57 -1.38 8.31 -4.32
N GLU A 58 -1.50 7.29 -5.16
CA GLU A 58 -2.30 6.09 -4.89
C GLU A 58 -1.39 4.87 -4.90
N VAL A 59 -1.44 4.05 -3.86
CA VAL A 59 -0.53 2.91 -3.71
C VAL A 59 -1.26 1.59 -3.89
N ALA A 60 -0.79 0.77 -4.82
CA ALA A 60 -1.13 -0.64 -4.94
C ALA A 60 0.03 -1.50 -4.40
N ILE A 61 -0.28 -2.60 -3.75
CA ILE A 61 0.71 -3.57 -3.28
C ILE A 61 0.37 -4.93 -3.85
N VAL A 62 1.34 -5.49 -4.56
CA VAL A 62 1.32 -6.85 -5.09
C VAL A 62 2.47 -7.60 -4.46
N THR A 63 2.17 -8.71 -3.82
CA THR A 63 3.17 -9.61 -3.25
C THR A 63 3.37 -10.80 -4.17
N PHE A 64 4.61 -11.24 -4.33
CA PHE A 64 4.95 -12.45 -5.07
C PHE A 64 5.90 -13.34 -4.25
N GLY A 65 5.91 -14.63 -4.55
CA GLY A 65 6.61 -15.65 -3.79
C GLY A 65 6.13 -17.02 -4.23
N GLU A 66 5.40 -17.73 -3.37
CA GLU A 66 4.72 -18.98 -3.74
C GLU A 66 3.52 -18.75 -4.67
N SER A 67 2.81 -17.64 -4.47
CA SER A 67 1.72 -17.18 -5.34
C SER A 67 1.74 -15.65 -5.46
N VAL A 68 1.15 -15.14 -6.54
CA VAL A 68 0.98 -13.70 -6.74
C VAL A 68 -0.36 -13.28 -6.12
N SER A 69 -0.33 -12.29 -5.23
CA SER A 69 -1.52 -11.77 -4.57
C SER A 69 -1.52 -10.24 -4.52
N VAL A 70 -2.69 -9.65 -4.73
CA VAL A 70 -2.89 -8.21 -4.55
C VAL A 70 -3.24 -7.95 -3.10
N ALA A 71 -2.24 -7.63 -2.29
CA ALA A 71 -2.44 -7.26 -0.89
C ALA A 71 -3.21 -5.94 -0.76
N GLN A 72 -3.04 -5.02 -1.71
CA GLN A 72 -3.84 -3.81 -1.80
C GLN A 72 -4.00 -3.33 -3.24
N ASN A 73 -5.23 -2.99 -3.61
CA ASN A 73 -5.54 -2.37 -4.89
C ASN A 73 -5.58 -0.83 -4.80
N LEU A 74 -5.36 -0.17 -5.94
CA LEU A 74 -5.58 1.27 -6.09
C LEU A 74 -7.03 1.59 -5.71
N ARG A 75 -7.20 2.53 -4.79
CA ARG A 75 -8.52 3.02 -4.42
C ARG A 75 -8.72 4.40 -5.01
N HIS A 76 -9.53 4.41 -6.07
CA HIS A 76 -9.95 5.63 -6.74
C HIS A 76 -10.56 6.62 -5.72
N TYR A 77 -10.13 7.88 -5.76
CA TYR A 77 -10.63 8.96 -4.89
C TYR A 77 -10.33 8.83 -3.39
N ARG A 78 -9.35 8.00 -2.98
CA ARG A 78 -8.95 7.93 -1.56
C ARG A 78 -7.47 8.32 -1.36
N PRO A 79 -7.17 9.38 -0.59
CA PRO A 79 -5.78 9.75 -0.29
C PRO A 79 -5.09 8.70 0.59
N VAL A 80 -3.76 8.66 0.54
CA VAL A 80 -2.88 7.70 1.28
C VAL A 80 -3.14 7.66 2.78
N ARG A 81 -3.81 8.67 3.36
CA ARG A 81 -4.25 8.68 4.76
C ARG A 81 -5.15 7.48 5.15
N SER A 82 -5.90 6.91 4.21
CA SER A 82 -6.77 5.75 4.47
C SER A 82 -6.06 4.39 4.35
N PHE A 83 -4.75 4.39 4.11
CA PHE A 83 -3.97 3.18 3.86
C PHE A 83 -3.73 2.37 5.15
N ARG A 84 -4.19 1.11 5.19
CA ARG A 84 -3.98 0.18 6.31
C ARG A 84 -3.07 -0.96 5.82
N LEU A 85 -1.81 -0.95 6.25
CA LEU A 85 -0.91 -2.09 6.06
C LEU A 85 -1.17 -3.09 7.17
N GLU A 86 -1.65 -4.27 6.80
CA GLU A 86 -1.36 -5.45 7.60
C GLU A 86 0.09 -5.83 7.33
N SER A 87 0.85 -6.16 8.38
CA SER A 87 2.26 -6.53 8.22
C SER A 87 2.38 -7.70 7.26
N LEU A 88 3.25 -7.55 6.26
CA LEU A 88 3.54 -8.61 5.30
C LEU A 88 4.14 -9.79 6.04
N ARG A 89 3.65 -10.98 5.72
CA ARG A 89 4.18 -12.24 6.21
C ARG A 89 4.91 -12.94 5.08
N CYS A 90 6.09 -13.44 5.40
CA CYS A 90 6.79 -14.37 4.52
C CYS A 90 5.96 -15.64 4.42
N TYR A 91 5.90 -16.22 3.22
CA TYR A 91 5.43 -17.58 3.08
C TYR A 91 6.41 -18.52 3.80
N SER A 92 5.94 -19.26 4.79
CA SER A 92 6.75 -20.29 5.44
C SER A 92 6.53 -21.59 4.70
N TYR A 93 7.62 -22.27 4.31
CA TYR A 93 7.58 -23.64 3.79
C TYR A 93 7.08 -24.56 4.92
N GLY A 94 5.76 -24.67 5.05
CA GLY A 94 5.05 -25.35 6.13
C GLY A 94 4.33 -26.60 5.64
N ARG A 95 5.10 -27.70 5.56
CA ARG A 95 4.72 -29.12 5.70
C ARG A 95 3.22 -29.45 5.73
N SER A 96 2.69 -29.94 4.60
CA SER A 96 1.72 -31.03 4.63
C SER A 96 2.49 -32.35 4.77
N TYR A 97 2.50 -32.92 5.97
CA TYR A 97 2.64 -34.36 6.16
C TYR A 97 1.40 -34.83 6.92
#